data_AF-A0A2Z5JIZ6-F1
#
_entry.id   AF-A0A2Z5JIZ6-F1
#
_cell.length_a   1.000
_cell.length_b   1.000
_cell.length_c   1.000
_cell.angle_alpha   90.00
_cell.angle_beta   90.00
_cell.angle_gamma   90.00
#
_symmetry.space_group_name_H-M   'P 1'
#
loop_
_entity.id
_entity.type
_entity.pdbx_description
1 polymer ?
#
loop_
_entity_poly.entity_id
_entity_poly.type
_entity_poly.pdbx_seq_one_letter_code
_entity_poly.pdbx_strand_id
1 'polypeptide(L)'
;MTYEPDAPRYRSETDKPVHHLTVANARGEAMGYLWANDEDDAAGWCLRPAGDRAGFDQGLKWSAKLDEAKARGLVPTAALAALVRGSDPRCVSHIDPGSLTAAPSLTALTQLAHIVTAADDRRLLAQLDRENADAWRQLREGLAALTDEDRDVQWSKGGEQPDGTRQMSYPLHSRRLERVVRALPAVGAVTPAYLWQDNPPPTVPLDGRMSPADAVRAATAVVRGERFSDGTIARAAKDGLIDAVAESLCSWYATEVAGTHDDP
;
A
#
# COMPACT_ATOMS: atom_id res chain seq x y z
N MET A 1 -25.94 30.54 -8.94
CA MET A 1 -25.45 29.20 -8.56
C MET A 1 -26.65 28.37 -8.15
N THR A 2 -27.18 27.60 -9.08
CA THR A 2 -28.21 26.59 -8.81
C THR A 2 -27.51 25.41 -8.16
N TYR A 3 -27.85 25.13 -6.90
CA TYR A 3 -27.44 23.92 -6.21
C TYR A 3 -28.16 22.75 -6.87
N GLU A 4 -27.46 21.99 -7.72
CA GLU A 4 -27.93 20.67 -8.12
C GLU A 4 -27.94 19.79 -6.86
N PRO A 5 -29.05 19.13 -6.52
CA PRO A 5 -29.05 18.18 -5.42
C PRO A 5 -28.02 17.08 -5.73
N ASP A 6 -27.21 16.74 -4.73
CA ASP A 6 -26.21 15.68 -4.84
C ASP A 6 -26.90 14.40 -5.34
N ALA A 7 -26.28 13.71 -6.31
CA ALA A 7 -26.87 12.52 -6.89
C ALA A 7 -27.18 11.49 -5.79
N PRO A 8 -28.28 10.72 -5.89
CA PRO A 8 -28.67 9.81 -4.82
C PRO A 8 -27.60 8.71 -4.66
N ARG A 9 -27.02 8.62 -3.47
CA ARG A 9 -26.00 7.63 -3.09
C ARG A 9 -26.50 6.75 -1.95
N TYR A 10 -26.00 5.52 -1.90
CA TYR A 10 -26.16 4.68 -0.71
C TYR A 10 -25.35 5.27 0.46
N ARG A 11 -25.70 4.90 1.69
CA ARG A 11 -24.82 5.17 2.84
C ARG A 11 -23.49 4.43 2.65
N SER A 12 -22.40 5.10 3.04
CA SER A 12 -21.04 4.57 2.92
C SER A 12 -20.59 3.74 4.12
N GLU A 13 -21.41 3.64 5.16
CA GLU A 13 -21.06 2.99 6.44
C GLU A 13 -22.25 2.22 7.00
N THR A 14 -21.96 1.15 7.73
CA THR A 14 -22.90 0.36 8.52
C THR A 14 -22.15 -0.51 9.53
N ASP A 15 -22.72 -0.69 10.72
CA ASP A 15 -22.22 -1.64 11.72
C ASP A 15 -22.88 -3.02 11.62
N LYS A 16 -23.87 -3.17 10.72
CA LYS A 16 -24.64 -4.39 10.54
C LYS A 16 -23.94 -5.36 9.58
N PRO A 17 -24.37 -6.64 9.55
CA PRO A 17 -23.84 -7.61 8.59
C PRO A 17 -23.97 -7.12 7.15
N VAL A 18 -22.92 -7.33 6.36
CA VAL A 18 -22.86 -6.92 4.94
C VAL A 18 -22.74 -8.13 4.04
N HIS A 19 -23.45 -8.13 2.91
CA HIS A 19 -23.16 -9.02 1.80
C HIS A 19 -22.04 -8.42 0.97
N HIS A 20 -21.08 -9.22 0.53
CA HIS A 20 -20.00 -8.74 -0.31
C HIS A 20 -19.65 -9.69 -1.45
N LEU A 21 -19.05 -9.12 -2.48
CA LEU A 21 -18.55 -9.77 -3.69
C LEU A 21 -17.09 -9.38 -3.88
N THR A 22 -16.28 -10.33 -4.32
CA THR A 22 -14.89 -10.07 -4.71
C THR A 22 -14.86 -9.53 -6.13
N VAL A 23 -14.19 -8.40 -6.32
CA VAL A 23 -13.80 -7.91 -7.65
C VAL A 23 -12.36 -8.30 -7.88
N ALA A 24 -12.11 -9.04 -8.96
CA ALA A 24 -10.81 -9.56 -9.34
C ALA A 24 -10.27 -8.91 -10.62
N ASN A 25 -8.96 -8.96 -10.79
CA ASN A 25 -8.29 -8.61 -12.04
C ASN A 25 -8.33 -9.80 -13.03
N ALA A 26 -7.79 -9.61 -14.23
CA ALA A 26 -7.73 -10.66 -15.26
C ALA A 26 -6.92 -11.92 -14.86
N ARG A 27 -6.10 -11.85 -13.81
CA ARG A 27 -5.34 -12.98 -13.25
C ARG A 27 -6.10 -13.71 -12.13
N GLY A 28 -7.30 -13.25 -11.79
CA GLY A 28 -8.09 -13.78 -10.67
C GLY A 28 -7.66 -13.27 -9.30
N GLU A 29 -6.79 -12.25 -9.23
CA GLU A 29 -6.34 -11.68 -7.96
C GLU A 29 -7.35 -10.64 -7.48
N ALA A 30 -7.71 -10.69 -6.19
CA ALA A 30 -8.67 -9.77 -5.59
C ALA A 30 -8.15 -8.32 -5.60
N MET A 31 -8.92 -7.40 -6.17
CA MET A 31 -8.65 -5.96 -6.20
C MET A 31 -9.35 -5.21 -5.05
N GLY A 32 -10.45 -5.78 -4.56
CA GLY A 32 -11.33 -5.17 -3.57
C GLY A 32 -12.67 -5.88 -3.52
N TYR A 33 -13.57 -5.34 -2.72
CA TYR A 33 -14.88 -5.92 -2.48
C TYR A 33 -15.98 -4.90 -2.70
N LEU A 34 -17.02 -5.30 -3.41
CA LEU A 34 -18.30 -4.60 -3.40
C LEU A 34 -19.09 -5.11 -2.20
N TRP A 35 -19.76 -4.24 -1.46
CA TRP A 35 -20.58 -4.64 -0.32
C TRP A 35 -21.92 -3.92 -0.28
N ALA A 36 -22.88 -4.54 0.41
CA ALA A 36 -24.25 -4.05 0.54
C ALA A 36 -24.89 -4.49 1.88
N ASN A 37 -25.73 -3.62 2.43
CA ASN A 37 -26.64 -3.88 3.53
C ASN A 37 -27.98 -3.18 3.24
N ASP A 38 -29.05 -3.95 3.10
CA ASP A 38 -30.38 -3.40 2.76
C ASP A 38 -31.03 -2.66 3.93
N GLU A 39 -30.74 -3.05 5.18
CA GLU A 39 -31.39 -2.47 6.36
C GLU A 39 -31.04 -0.99 6.56
N ASP A 40 -29.78 -0.65 6.33
CA ASP A 40 -29.28 0.73 6.45
C ASP A 40 -29.27 1.45 5.10
N ASP A 41 -29.69 0.79 4.03
CA ASP A 41 -29.59 1.32 2.66
C ASP A 41 -28.15 1.76 2.34
N ALA A 42 -27.21 0.86 2.67
CA ALA A 42 -25.78 1.10 2.62
C ALA A 42 -25.10 0.17 1.60
N ALA A 43 -24.18 0.71 0.81
CA ALA A 43 -23.40 -0.05 -0.15
C ALA A 43 -22.14 0.72 -0.51
N GLY A 44 -21.09 0.00 -0.91
CA GLY A 44 -19.86 0.66 -1.30
C GLY A 44 -18.79 -0.25 -1.86
N TRP A 45 -17.66 0.38 -2.12
CA TRP A 45 -16.41 -0.26 -2.47
C TRP A 45 -15.50 -0.32 -1.24
N CYS A 46 -15.00 -1.51 -0.93
CA CYS A 46 -13.95 -1.74 0.05
C CYS A 46 -12.67 -2.06 -0.72
N LEU A 47 -11.74 -1.10 -0.76
CA LEU A 47 -10.44 -1.26 -1.40
C LEU A 47 -9.58 -2.28 -0.64
N ARG A 48 -8.83 -3.13 -1.35
CA ARG A 48 -7.73 -3.91 -0.75
C ARG A 48 -6.45 -3.06 -0.73
N PRO A 49 -5.97 -2.60 0.44
CA PRO A 49 -4.78 -1.76 0.52
C PRO A 49 -3.49 -2.50 0.11
N ALA A 50 -3.46 -3.81 0.31
CA ALA A 50 -2.35 -4.67 -0.13
C ALA A 50 -2.30 -4.87 -1.67
N GLY A 51 -3.36 -4.46 -2.38
CA GLY A 51 -3.51 -4.58 -3.83
C GLY A 51 -2.63 -3.60 -4.63
N ASP A 52 -2.91 -3.50 -5.92
CA ASP A 52 -2.21 -2.58 -6.81
C ASP A 52 -2.96 -1.25 -6.99
N ARG A 53 -2.31 -0.29 -7.66
CA ARG A 53 -2.92 1.00 -7.99
C ARG A 53 -4.18 0.84 -8.87
N ALA A 54 -4.23 -0.20 -9.71
CA ALA A 54 -5.40 -0.46 -10.54
C ALA A 54 -6.66 -0.76 -9.69
N GLY A 55 -6.51 -1.40 -8.52
CA GLY A 55 -7.59 -1.58 -7.55
C GLY A 55 -8.28 -0.27 -7.17
N PHE A 56 -7.51 0.78 -6.93
CA PHE A 56 -8.04 2.11 -6.63
C PHE A 56 -8.82 2.72 -7.80
N ASP A 57 -8.20 2.74 -8.99
CA ASP A 57 -8.80 3.37 -10.17
C ASP A 57 -10.06 2.61 -10.65
N GLN A 58 -10.10 1.29 -10.48
CA GLN A 58 -11.29 0.48 -10.76
C GLN A 58 -12.36 0.66 -9.68
N GLY A 59 -11.98 0.88 -8.43
CA GLY A 59 -12.90 1.18 -7.33
C GLY A 59 -13.82 2.37 -7.63
N LEU A 60 -13.28 3.44 -8.22
CA LEU A 60 -14.07 4.59 -8.66
C LEU A 60 -15.16 4.20 -9.67
N LYS A 61 -14.86 3.29 -10.60
CA LYS A 61 -15.83 2.81 -11.60
C LYS A 61 -16.90 1.93 -10.96
N TRP A 62 -16.53 1.12 -9.98
CA TRP A 62 -17.47 0.28 -9.25
C TRP A 62 -18.40 1.10 -8.35
N SER A 63 -17.88 2.13 -7.68
CA SER A 63 -18.71 3.09 -6.94
C SER A 63 -19.69 3.83 -7.85
N ALA A 64 -19.25 4.29 -9.04
CA ALA A 64 -20.15 4.92 -10.01
C ALA A 64 -21.29 3.98 -10.44
N LYS A 65 -21.02 2.69 -10.63
CA LYS A 65 -22.07 1.70 -10.93
C LYS A 65 -23.06 1.49 -9.78
N LEU A 66 -22.63 1.65 -8.52
CA LEU A 66 -23.52 1.64 -7.36
C LEU A 66 -24.39 2.91 -7.33
N ASP A 67 -23.81 4.08 -7.61
CA ASP A 67 -24.57 5.34 -7.71
C ASP A 67 -25.65 5.24 -8.82
N GLU A 68 -25.32 4.66 -9.97
CA GLU A 68 -26.29 4.37 -11.04
C GLU A 68 -27.38 3.37 -10.63
N ALA A 69 -27.06 2.39 -9.78
CA ALA A 69 -28.04 1.46 -9.23
C ALA A 69 -28.99 2.16 -8.25
N LYS A 70 -28.45 3.04 -7.40
CA LYS A 70 -29.23 3.86 -6.47
C LYS A 70 -30.16 4.81 -7.19
N ALA A 71 -29.68 5.47 -8.26
CA ALA A 71 -30.48 6.34 -9.10
C ALA A 71 -31.66 5.60 -9.79
N ARG A 72 -31.52 4.30 -10.03
CA ARG A 72 -32.61 3.42 -10.52
C ARG A 72 -33.55 2.91 -9.42
N GLY A 73 -33.34 3.31 -8.16
CA GLY A 73 -34.15 2.90 -7.02
C GLY A 73 -33.92 1.46 -6.56
N LEU A 74 -32.79 0.85 -6.93
CA LEU A 74 -32.47 -0.51 -6.47
C LEU A 74 -32.07 -0.49 -4.99
N VAL A 75 -32.52 -1.50 -4.24
CA VAL A 75 -31.95 -1.78 -2.91
C VAL A 75 -30.51 -2.30 -3.04
N PRO A 76 -29.64 -2.08 -2.04
CA PRO A 76 -28.22 -2.46 -2.09
C PRO A 76 -27.92 -3.89 -2.59
N THR A 77 -28.57 -4.93 -2.07
CA THR A 77 -28.32 -6.31 -2.50
C THR A 77 -28.80 -6.58 -3.93
N ALA A 78 -29.89 -5.93 -4.35
CA ALA A 78 -30.37 -5.98 -5.73
C ALA A 78 -29.40 -5.29 -6.70
N ALA A 79 -28.72 -4.22 -6.24
CA ALA A 79 -27.63 -3.59 -6.98
C ALA A 79 -26.48 -4.58 -7.19
N LEU A 80 -26.00 -5.26 -6.13
CA LEU A 80 -24.97 -6.30 -6.27
C LEU A 80 -25.37 -7.40 -7.26
N ALA A 81 -26.59 -7.92 -7.16
CA ALA A 81 -27.07 -8.94 -8.09
C ALA A 81 -27.14 -8.44 -9.55
N ALA A 82 -27.48 -7.17 -9.77
CA ALA A 82 -27.45 -6.55 -11.10
C ALA A 82 -26.03 -6.42 -11.64
N LEU A 83 -25.06 -6.05 -10.79
CA LEU A 83 -23.66 -5.95 -11.18
C LEU A 83 -23.06 -7.31 -11.52
N VAL A 84 -23.40 -8.37 -10.78
CA VAL A 84 -22.99 -9.76 -11.08
C VAL A 84 -23.45 -10.15 -12.49
N ARG A 85 -24.73 -9.91 -12.82
CA ARG A 85 -25.30 -10.24 -14.14
C ARG A 85 -24.63 -9.48 -15.29
N GLY A 86 -24.15 -8.26 -15.04
CA GLY A 86 -23.47 -7.43 -16.03
C GLY A 86 -21.95 -7.58 -16.04
N SER A 87 -21.38 -8.47 -15.22
CA SER A 87 -19.94 -8.70 -15.12
C SER A 87 -19.43 -9.53 -16.30
N ASP A 88 -18.33 -9.11 -16.91
CA ASP A 88 -17.63 -9.84 -17.97
C ASP A 88 -16.21 -10.18 -17.52
N PRO A 89 -15.86 -11.49 -17.38
CA PRO A 89 -14.51 -11.91 -16.96
C PRO A 89 -13.37 -11.42 -17.86
N ARG A 90 -13.67 -10.99 -19.09
CA ARG A 90 -12.68 -10.46 -20.04
C ARG A 90 -12.30 -9.00 -19.74
N CYS A 91 -13.06 -8.33 -18.87
CA CYS A 91 -12.74 -6.97 -18.44
C CYS A 91 -11.54 -6.95 -17.48
N VAL A 92 -10.83 -5.82 -17.48
CA VAL A 92 -9.68 -5.56 -16.59
C VAL A 92 -10.02 -5.68 -15.09
N SER A 93 -11.29 -5.44 -14.74
CA SER A 93 -11.87 -5.77 -13.44
C SER A 93 -13.23 -6.41 -13.65
N HIS A 94 -13.51 -7.48 -12.91
CA HIS A 94 -14.76 -8.21 -12.98
C HIS A 94 -15.12 -8.80 -11.61
N ILE A 95 -16.41 -9.04 -11.39
CA ILE A 95 -16.88 -9.75 -10.21
C ILE A 95 -16.60 -11.24 -10.38
N ASP A 96 -16.01 -11.86 -9.36
CA ASP A 96 -15.92 -13.31 -9.25
C ASP A 96 -17.34 -13.88 -8.96
N PRO A 97 -17.97 -14.60 -9.92
CA PRO A 97 -19.38 -14.99 -9.85
C PRO A 97 -19.71 -15.97 -8.71
N GLY A 98 -18.71 -16.58 -8.06
CA GLY A 98 -18.88 -17.46 -6.90
C GLY A 98 -18.59 -16.80 -5.54
N SER A 99 -18.23 -15.52 -5.52
CA SER A 99 -17.67 -14.87 -4.33
C SER A 99 -18.71 -14.25 -3.39
N LEU A 100 -20.01 -14.38 -3.68
CA LEU A 100 -21.05 -13.78 -2.84
C LEU A 100 -21.07 -14.43 -1.46
N THR A 101 -20.73 -13.65 -0.44
CA THR A 101 -20.72 -14.13 0.95
C THR A 101 -21.08 -13.00 1.92
N ALA A 102 -21.28 -13.33 3.19
CA ALA A 102 -21.60 -12.37 4.24
C ALA A 102 -20.41 -12.13 5.15
N ALA A 103 -20.23 -10.88 5.60
CA ALA A 103 -19.35 -10.51 6.69
C ALA A 103 -20.19 -9.98 7.86
N PRO A 104 -19.76 -10.20 9.12
CA PRO A 104 -20.55 -9.80 10.29
C PRO A 104 -20.69 -8.27 10.46
N SER A 105 -19.81 -7.48 9.83
CA SER A 105 -19.89 -6.02 9.77
C SER A 105 -19.01 -5.47 8.64
N LEU A 106 -19.16 -4.18 8.31
CA LEU A 106 -18.24 -3.50 7.39
C LEU A 106 -16.80 -3.51 7.93
N THR A 107 -16.61 -3.37 9.24
CA THR A 107 -15.29 -3.46 9.88
C THR A 107 -14.62 -4.81 9.63
N ALA A 108 -15.37 -5.91 9.72
CA ALA A 108 -14.83 -7.24 9.43
C ALA A 108 -14.44 -7.40 7.95
N LEU A 109 -15.21 -6.84 7.02
CA LEU A 109 -14.85 -6.81 5.61
C LEU A 109 -13.58 -5.97 5.37
N THR A 110 -13.46 -4.82 6.02
CA THR A 110 -12.25 -3.99 5.96
C THR A 110 -11.05 -4.76 6.47
N GLN A 111 -11.15 -5.49 7.59
CA GLN A 111 -10.07 -6.34 8.09
C GLN A 111 -9.69 -7.45 7.10
N LEU A 112 -10.67 -8.09 6.46
CA LEU A 112 -10.43 -9.05 5.38
C LEU A 112 -9.67 -8.41 4.22
N ALA A 113 -9.98 -7.16 3.87
CA ALA A 113 -9.31 -6.43 2.79
C ALA A 113 -7.84 -6.08 3.09
N HIS A 114 -7.47 -6.00 4.37
CA HIS A 114 -6.09 -5.79 4.79
C HIS A 114 -5.24 -7.07 4.78
N ILE A 115 -5.83 -8.25 4.57
CA ILE A 115 -5.07 -9.48 4.49
C ILE A 115 -4.17 -9.44 3.24
N VAL A 116 -2.86 -9.51 3.51
CA VAL A 116 -1.80 -9.66 2.51
C VAL A 116 -1.76 -11.10 2.02
N THR A 117 -1.64 -11.29 0.71
CA THR A 117 -1.53 -12.61 0.08
C THR A 117 -0.16 -12.81 -0.55
N ALA A 118 0.21 -14.06 -0.82
CA ALA A 118 1.44 -14.39 -1.56
C ALA A 118 1.48 -13.79 -2.98
N ALA A 119 0.32 -13.50 -3.59
CA ALA A 119 0.27 -12.79 -4.87
C ALA A 119 0.71 -11.32 -4.71
N ASP A 120 0.31 -10.67 -3.62
CA ASP A 120 0.73 -9.31 -3.29
C ASP A 120 2.26 -9.27 -3.09
N ASP A 121 2.82 -10.22 -2.34
CA ASP A 121 4.27 -10.32 -2.13
C ASP A 121 5.03 -10.53 -3.44
N ARG A 122 4.64 -11.51 -4.26
CA ARG A 122 5.28 -11.77 -5.56
C ARG A 122 5.28 -10.53 -6.45
N ARG A 123 4.19 -9.76 -6.44
CA ARG A 123 4.07 -8.52 -7.23
C ARG A 123 5.04 -7.45 -6.75
N LEU A 124 5.27 -7.32 -5.44
CA LEU A 124 6.27 -6.40 -4.90
C LEU A 124 7.70 -6.84 -5.24
N LEU A 125 8.01 -8.12 -5.08
CA LEU A 125 9.34 -8.65 -5.40
C LEU A 125 9.67 -8.54 -6.89
N ALA A 126 8.66 -8.66 -7.76
CA ALA A 126 8.83 -8.45 -9.19
C ALA A 126 9.22 -7.00 -9.58
N GLN A 127 9.15 -6.05 -8.65
CA GLN A 127 9.61 -4.67 -8.87
C GLN A 127 11.09 -4.45 -8.56
N LEU A 128 11.72 -5.40 -7.87
CA LEU A 128 13.14 -5.29 -7.52
C LEU A 128 14.00 -5.43 -8.79
N ASP A 129 14.89 -4.47 -8.99
CA ASP A 129 15.74 -4.39 -10.16
C ASP A 129 16.95 -5.31 -10.00
N ARG A 130 16.79 -6.58 -10.38
CA ARG A 130 17.83 -7.60 -10.27
C ARG A 130 19.04 -7.33 -11.17
N GLU A 131 18.88 -6.55 -12.23
CA GLU A 131 19.93 -6.32 -13.22
C GLU A 131 20.87 -5.20 -12.79
N ASN A 132 20.42 -4.31 -11.91
CA ASN A 132 21.21 -3.20 -11.40
C ASN A 132 22.15 -3.60 -10.24
N ALA A 133 23.12 -4.48 -10.55
CA ALA A 133 24.11 -4.96 -9.58
C ALA A 133 24.89 -3.84 -8.88
N ASP A 134 25.09 -2.70 -9.56
CA ASP A 134 25.74 -1.51 -9.00
C ASP A 134 24.91 -0.87 -7.88
N ALA A 135 23.59 -0.74 -8.03
CA ALA A 135 22.71 -0.24 -6.98
C ALA A 135 22.70 -1.17 -5.76
N TRP A 136 22.65 -2.48 -5.98
CA TRP A 136 22.75 -3.47 -4.90
C TRP A 136 24.08 -3.42 -4.16
N ARG A 137 25.19 -3.22 -4.87
CA ARG A 137 26.51 -2.99 -4.25
C ARG A 137 26.51 -1.71 -3.42
N GLN A 138 25.97 -0.61 -3.95
CA GLN A 138 25.89 0.67 -3.22
C GLN A 138 25.03 0.58 -1.97
N LEU A 139 23.89 -0.14 -2.01
CA LEU A 139 23.04 -0.37 -0.85
C LEU A 139 23.81 -1.12 0.25
N ARG A 140 24.47 -2.22 -0.11
CA ARG A 140 25.23 -3.06 0.83
C ARG A 140 26.43 -2.32 1.44
N GLU A 141 27.22 -1.63 0.62
CA GLU A 141 28.36 -0.83 1.10
C GLU A 141 27.90 0.36 1.95
N GLY A 142 26.81 1.01 1.57
CA GLY A 142 26.22 2.11 2.33
C GLY A 142 25.81 1.64 3.72
N LEU A 143 25.09 0.52 3.79
CA LEU A 143 24.66 -0.09 5.06
C LEU A 143 25.87 -0.44 5.95
N ALA A 144 26.87 -1.12 5.40
CA ALA A 144 28.06 -1.51 6.15
C ALA A 144 28.88 -0.31 6.69
N ALA A 145 28.72 0.87 6.10
CA ALA A 145 29.41 2.09 6.51
C ALA A 145 28.63 2.94 7.53
N LEU A 146 27.37 2.60 7.86
CA LEU A 146 26.57 3.36 8.83
C LEU A 146 27.06 3.14 10.26
N THR A 147 27.27 4.24 10.98
CA THR A 147 27.58 4.24 12.42
C THR A 147 26.34 4.51 13.27
N ASP A 148 26.43 4.31 14.57
CA ASP A 148 25.33 4.65 15.49
C ASP A 148 25.01 6.16 15.47
N GLU A 149 26.01 7.01 15.23
CA GLU A 149 25.83 8.46 15.04
C GLU A 149 25.04 8.76 13.76
N ASP A 150 25.24 8.00 12.68
CA ASP A 150 24.45 8.14 11.46
C ASP A 150 22.97 7.78 11.68
N ARG A 151 22.67 6.93 12.66
CA ARG A 151 21.30 6.49 13.03
C ARG A 151 20.62 7.42 14.03
N ASP A 152 21.40 8.10 14.89
CA ASP A 152 20.90 9.13 15.80
C ASP A 152 20.79 10.51 15.11
N VAL A 153 19.80 10.62 14.21
CA VAL A 153 19.61 11.79 13.36
C VAL A 153 19.35 13.05 14.19
N GLN A 154 20.25 14.03 14.04
CA GLN A 154 20.13 15.34 14.66
C GLN A 154 19.08 16.20 13.95
N TRP A 155 18.51 17.16 14.67
CA TRP A 155 17.49 18.07 14.15
C TRP A 155 18.02 19.49 14.07
N SER A 156 17.64 20.22 13.02
CA SER A 156 17.97 21.64 12.89
C SER A 156 17.27 22.46 13.98
N LYS A 157 17.86 23.60 14.36
CA LYS A 157 17.18 24.53 15.26
C LYS A 157 16.03 25.19 14.51
N GLY A 158 14.79 24.90 14.93
CA GLY A 158 13.63 25.69 14.52
C GLY A 158 13.54 27.01 15.29
N GLY A 159 12.68 27.93 14.85
CA GLY A 159 12.46 29.20 15.55
C GLY A 159 12.04 30.35 14.64
N GLU A 160 11.75 31.48 15.25
CA GLU A 160 11.50 32.75 14.55
C GLU A 160 12.83 33.35 14.08
N GLN A 161 12.88 33.73 12.82
CA GLN A 161 14.04 34.32 12.15
C GLN A 161 14.02 35.85 12.32
N PRO A 162 15.16 36.53 12.11
CA PRO A 162 15.26 37.99 12.25
C PRO A 162 14.31 38.79 11.33
N ASP A 163 13.81 38.17 10.25
CA ASP A 163 12.85 38.76 9.31
C ASP A 163 11.37 38.49 9.68
N GLY A 164 11.12 37.85 10.83
CA GLY A 164 9.79 37.48 11.31
C GLY A 164 9.24 36.20 10.71
N THR A 165 9.97 35.52 9.81
CA THR A 165 9.57 34.20 9.31
C THR A 165 9.84 33.12 10.35
N ARG A 166 8.99 32.08 10.43
CA ARG A 166 9.21 30.95 11.34
C ARG A 166 9.78 29.76 10.57
N GLN A 167 11.02 29.40 10.89
CA GLN A 167 11.65 28.19 10.37
C GLN A 167 11.23 26.99 11.22
N MET A 168 10.66 25.98 10.58
CA MET A 168 10.38 24.71 11.23
C MET A 168 11.68 23.91 11.37
N SER A 169 11.78 23.11 12.44
CA SER A 169 12.88 22.16 12.61
C SER A 169 12.72 21.01 11.60
N TYR A 170 13.85 20.54 11.07
CA TYR A 170 13.90 19.45 10.08
C TYR A 170 15.11 18.53 10.39
N PRO A 171 15.04 17.25 10.02
CA PRO A 171 16.12 16.30 10.27
C PRO A 171 17.37 16.61 9.43
N LEU A 172 18.53 16.42 10.03
CA LEU A 172 19.84 16.57 9.40
C LEU A 172 20.43 15.19 9.15
N HIS A 173 20.10 14.61 7.99
CA HIS A 173 20.61 13.29 7.60
C HIS A 173 22.10 13.36 7.25
N SER A 174 22.87 12.38 7.73
CA SER A 174 24.26 12.24 7.31
C SER A 174 24.34 11.80 5.85
N ARG A 175 25.45 12.11 5.17
CA ARG A 175 25.67 11.65 3.80
C ARG A 175 25.67 10.12 3.68
N ARG A 176 26.03 9.39 4.73
CA ARG A 176 26.02 7.93 4.73
C ARG A 176 24.58 7.40 4.78
N LEU A 177 23.76 7.95 5.68
CA LEU A 177 22.33 7.62 5.76
C LEU A 177 21.61 7.95 4.45
N GLU A 178 21.86 9.12 3.87
CA GLU A 178 21.29 9.50 2.57
C GLU A 178 21.68 8.55 1.45
N ARG A 179 22.92 8.01 1.44
CA ARG A 179 23.36 7.05 0.43
C ARG A 179 22.54 5.76 0.50
N VAL A 180 22.27 5.25 1.70
CA VAL A 180 21.42 4.06 1.90
C VAL A 180 19.99 4.34 1.43
N VAL A 181 19.39 5.44 1.88
CA VAL A 181 18.03 5.83 1.51
C VAL A 181 17.88 6.02 -0.01
N ARG A 182 18.85 6.64 -0.68
CA ARG A 182 18.84 6.86 -2.13
C ARG A 182 19.05 5.57 -2.93
N ALA A 183 19.70 4.56 -2.36
CA ALA A 183 19.86 3.27 -3.00
C ALA A 183 18.56 2.45 -3.01
N LEU A 184 17.64 2.66 -2.05
CA LEU A 184 16.36 1.93 -1.97
C LEU A 184 15.48 2.08 -3.24
N PRO A 185 15.23 3.29 -3.77
CA PRO A 185 14.58 3.43 -5.07
C PRO A 185 15.37 2.82 -6.23
N ALA A 186 16.71 2.90 -6.19
CA ALA A 186 17.56 2.43 -7.29
C ALA A 186 17.56 0.90 -7.44
N VAL A 187 17.31 0.16 -6.35
CA VAL A 187 17.09 -1.30 -6.39
C VAL A 187 15.62 -1.69 -6.61
N GLY A 188 14.73 -0.73 -6.84
CA GLY A 188 13.30 -0.96 -7.05
C GLY A 188 12.47 -1.14 -5.77
N ALA A 189 13.04 -0.96 -4.58
CA ALA A 189 12.35 -1.18 -3.31
C ALA A 189 11.33 -0.07 -2.95
N VAL A 190 11.36 1.07 -3.65
CA VAL A 190 10.36 2.15 -3.51
C VAL A 190 9.45 2.14 -4.73
N THR A 191 8.29 1.50 -4.60
CA THR A 191 7.45 1.14 -5.75
C THR A 191 6.06 1.78 -5.72
N PRO A 192 5.48 2.17 -6.89
CA PRO A 192 4.06 2.52 -6.98
C PRO A 192 3.12 1.32 -6.83
N ALA A 193 3.63 0.09 -6.84
CA ALA A 193 2.85 -1.12 -6.68
C ALA A 193 2.25 -1.26 -5.26
N TYR A 194 2.66 -0.45 -4.29
CA TYR A 194 2.11 -0.49 -2.93
C TYR A 194 1.37 0.80 -2.60
N LEU A 195 0.11 0.68 -2.15
CA LEU A 195 -0.70 1.80 -1.65
C LEU A 195 -0.28 2.15 -0.22
N TRP A 196 0.86 2.82 -0.09
CA TRP A 196 1.49 3.09 1.20
C TRP A 196 0.72 4.06 2.11
N GLN A 197 -0.15 4.93 1.58
CA GLN A 197 -0.89 5.92 2.40
C GLN A 197 -1.95 5.27 3.29
N ASP A 198 -2.53 4.16 2.83
CA ASP A 198 -3.60 3.45 3.52
C ASP A 198 -3.08 2.26 4.33
N ASN A 199 -1.75 2.12 4.45
CA ASN A 199 -1.12 1.06 5.20
C ASN A 199 -0.03 1.60 6.12
N PRO A 200 -0.03 1.26 7.41
CA PRO A 200 1.12 1.55 8.26
C PRO A 200 2.36 0.82 7.73
N PRO A 201 3.57 1.40 7.88
CA PRO A 201 4.79 0.68 7.59
C PRO A 201 4.83 -0.61 8.43
N PRO A 202 5.31 -1.74 7.88
CA PRO A 202 5.52 -2.95 8.65
C PRO A 202 6.37 -2.66 9.89
N THR A 203 5.92 -3.14 11.05
CA THR A 203 6.73 -3.09 12.27
C THR A 203 7.95 -3.96 12.10
N VAL A 204 9.12 -3.49 12.57
CA VAL A 204 10.33 -4.33 12.63
C VAL A 204 10.02 -5.55 13.50
N PRO A 205 10.16 -6.78 12.97
CA PRO A 205 10.00 -7.99 13.77
C PRO A 205 11.02 -8.02 14.92
N LEU A 206 10.68 -8.65 16.05
CA LEU A 206 11.55 -8.69 17.23
C LEU A 206 12.89 -9.41 17.00
N ASP A 207 12.96 -10.29 16.00
CA ASP A 207 14.18 -10.96 15.57
C ASP A 207 15.02 -10.12 14.57
N GLY A 208 14.55 -8.92 14.25
CA GLY A 208 15.18 -7.97 13.33
C GLY A 208 15.08 -8.36 11.85
N ARG A 209 14.40 -9.48 11.51
CA ARG A 209 14.37 -10.01 10.13
C ARG A 209 12.97 -9.92 9.55
N MET A 210 12.84 -9.13 8.49
CA MET A 210 11.58 -8.99 7.76
C MET A 210 11.61 -9.79 6.46
N SER A 211 10.43 -10.17 5.98
CA SER A 211 10.32 -10.73 4.63
C SER A 211 10.79 -9.71 3.60
N PRO A 212 11.36 -10.12 2.45
CA PRO A 212 11.77 -9.16 1.42
C PRO A 212 10.60 -8.30 0.89
N ALA A 213 9.37 -8.84 0.90
CA ALA A 213 8.18 -8.09 0.52
C ALA A 213 7.82 -7.02 1.56
N ASP A 214 7.92 -7.33 2.85
CA ASP A 214 7.74 -6.33 3.90
C ASP A 214 8.85 -5.28 3.90
N ALA A 215 10.07 -5.65 3.51
CA ALA A 215 11.14 -4.68 3.29
C ALA A 215 10.79 -3.69 2.17
N VAL A 216 10.18 -4.15 1.07
CA VAL A 216 9.66 -3.27 0.00
C VAL A 216 8.52 -2.37 0.50
N ARG A 217 7.58 -2.90 1.29
CA ARG A 217 6.50 -2.09 1.90
C ARG A 217 7.05 -1.00 2.81
N ALA A 218 7.96 -1.38 3.71
CA ALA A 218 8.61 -0.47 4.64
C ALA A 218 9.45 0.59 3.92
N ALA A 219 10.30 0.20 2.96
CA ALA A 219 11.08 1.13 2.14
C ALA A 219 10.16 2.14 1.43
N THR A 220 9.08 1.66 0.82
CA THR A 220 8.11 2.52 0.12
C THR A 220 7.45 3.50 1.08
N ALA A 221 6.97 3.04 2.24
CA ALA A 221 6.31 3.87 3.23
C ALA A 221 7.26 4.92 3.84
N VAL A 222 8.49 4.54 4.21
CA VAL A 222 9.47 5.44 4.83
C VAL A 222 9.95 6.51 3.85
N VAL A 223 10.39 6.11 2.65
CA VAL A 223 10.98 7.05 1.67
C VAL A 223 9.92 8.00 1.09
N ARG A 224 8.70 7.51 0.85
CA ARG A 224 7.60 8.39 0.40
C ARG A 224 7.04 9.23 1.53
N GLY A 225 6.93 8.67 2.74
CA GLY A 225 6.42 9.35 3.93
C GLY A 225 7.21 10.60 4.29
N GLU A 226 8.53 10.59 4.11
CA GLU A 226 9.38 11.78 4.35
C GLU A 226 8.92 13.00 3.55
N ARG A 227 8.33 12.83 2.36
CA ARG A 227 7.83 13.95 1.54
C ARG A 227 6.63 14.65 2.15
N PHE A 228 5.94 13.99 3.07
CA PHE A 228 4.71 14.49 3.70
C PHE A 228 4.92 14.83 5.16
N SER A 229 5.87 14.18 5.83
CA SER A 229 6.22 14.45 7.21
C SER A 229 7.72 14.30 7.43
N ASP A 230 8.35 15.43 7.75
CA ASP A 230 9.75 15.51 8.16
C ASP A 230 10.03 14.56 9.32
N GLY A 231 11.11 13.79 9.21
CA GLY A 231 11.60 12.90 10.27
C GLY A 231 11.06 11.48 10.23
N THR A 232 10.35 11.08 9.17
CA THR A 232 9.96 9.68 8.94
C THR A 232 11.20 8.79 8.81
N ILE A 233 12.19 9.21 8.02
CA ILE A 233 13.49 8.55 7.86
C ILE A 233 14.27 8.60 9.17
N ALA A 234 14.26 9.74 9.87
CA ALA A 234 14.96 9.89 11.15
C ALA A 234 14.44 8.89 12.20
N ARG A 235 13.11 8.73 12.28
CA ARG A 235 12.47 7.73 13.13
C ARG A 235 12.85 6.31 12.71
N ALA A 236 12.72 6.00 11.43
CA ALA A 236 13.03 4.67 10.90
C ALA A 236 14.51 4.27 11.10
N ALA A 237 15.44 5.22 11.00
CA ALA A 237 16.86 4.99 11.29
C ALA A 237 17.09 4.72 12.78
N LYS A 238 16.47 5.53 13.65
CA LYS A 238 16.57 5.36 15.11
C LYS A 238 16.00 4.04 15.60
N ASP A 239 14.87 3.61 15.03
CA ASP A 239 14.17 2.40 15.45
C ASP A 239 14.74 1.12 14.78
N GLY A 240 15.78 1.25 13.95
CA GLY A 240 16.43 0.13 13.25
C GLY A 240 15.68 -0.40 12.03
N LEU A 241 14.60 0.26 11.60
CA LEU A 241 13.81 -0.15 10.43
C LEU A 241 14.60 0.00 9.12
N ILE A 242 15.42 1.05 8.98
CA ILE A 242 16.28 1.23 7.80
C ILE A 242 17.25 0.06 7.65
N ASP A 243 17.88 -0.36 8.75
CA ASP A 243 18.80 -1.49 8.80
C ASP A 243 18.09 -2.79 8.43
N ALA A 244 16.97 -3.10 9.09
CA ALA A 244 16.19 -4.31 8.81
C ALA A 244 15.74 -4.40 7.34
N VAL A 245 15.31 -3.27 6.75
CA VAL A 245 14.96 -3.18 5.33
C VAL A 245 16.17 -3.47 4.44
N ALA A 246 17.29 -2.77 4.66
CA ALA A 246 18.46 -2.90 3.81
C ALA A 246 19.10 -4.30 3.90
N GLU A 247 19.18 -4.88 5.10
CA GLU A 247 19.67 -6.23 5.34
C GLU A 247 18.80 -7.28 4.65
N SER A 248 17.48 -7.20 4.82
CA SER A 248 16.54 -8.17 4.24
C SER A 248 16.59 -8.16 2.71
N LEU A 249 16.68 -6.97 2.11
CA LEU A 249 16.82 -6.82 0.66
C LEU A 249 18.17 -7.33 0.16
N CYS A 250 19.29 -7.01 0.82
CA CYS A 250 20.61 -7.48 0.43
C CYS A 250 20.73 -9.01 0.53
N SER A 251 20.16 -9.61 1.59
CA SER A 251 20.13 -11.06 1.80
C SER A 251 19.32 -11.78 0.71
N TRP A 252 18.14 -11.23 0.38
CA TRP A 252 17.33 -11.72 -0.73
C TRP A 252 18.10 -11.71 -2.05
N TYR A 253 18.72 -10.57 -2.39
CA TYR A 253 19.47 -10.43 -3.64
C TYR A 253 20.65 -11.40 -3.73
N ALA A 254 21.39 -11.59 -2.63
CA ALA A 254 22.49 -12.55 -2.59
C ALA A 254 22.01 -14.00 -2.85
N THR A 255 20.85 -14.37 -2.33
CA THR A 255 20.23 -15.68 -2.55
C THR A 255 19.80 -15.87 -4.01
N GLU A 256 19.17 -14.85 -4.61
CA GLU A 256 18.74 -14.90 -6.01
C GLU A 256 19.93 -15.02 -6.98
N VAL A 257 21.01 -14.27 -6.73
CA VAL A 257 22.23 -14.34 -7.55
C VAL A 257 22.92 -15.71 -7.41
N ALA A 258 22.99 -16.25 -6.18
CA ALA A 258 23.55 -17.59 -5.95
C ALA A 258 22.73 -18.68 -6.65
N GLY A 259 21.39 -18.61 -6.58
CA GLY A 259 20.51 -19.56 -7.27
C GLY A 259 20.59 -19.49 -8.80
N THR A 260 20.98 -18.34 -9.37
CA THR A 260 21.16 -18.19 -10.82
C THR A 260 22.47 -18.83 -11.32
N HIS A 261 23.44 -19.09 -10.44
CA HIS A 261 24.72 -19.72 -10.80
C HIS A 261 24.68 -21.26 -10.75
N ASP A 262 23.59 -21.86 -10.25
CA ASP A 262 23.42 -23.32 -10.06
C ASP A 262 22.48 -23.97 -11.10
N ASP A 263 22.01 -23.25 -12.13
CA ASP A 263 21.17 -23.80 -13.21
C ASP A 263 22.05 -24.08 -14.47
N PRO A 264 22.32 -25.36 -14.82
CA PRO A 264 23.23 -25.76 -15.91
C PRO A 264 22.66 -25.64 -17.34
#